data_AF-A0A225W7U1-F1
#
_entry.id   AF-A0A225W7U1-F1
#
_cell.length_a   1.000
_cell.length_b   1.000
_cell.length_c   1.000
_cell.angle_alpha   90.00
_cell.angle_beta   90.00
_cell.angle_gamma   90.00
#
_symmetry.space_group_name_H-M   'P 1'
#
loop_
_entity.id
_entity.type
_entity.pdbx_description
1 polymer ?
#
loop_
_entity_poly.entity_id
_entity_poly.type
_entity_poly.pdbx_seq_one_letter_code
_entity_poly.pdbx_strand_id
1 'polypeptide(L)' 'MNSDGHGGMKGAQRFEGKRLIVKGTVWIDWENVNRRVVWLVSCSDMGTAMLRVVGSLEHVSYVFDGALDFRLKEHNVYQI' A
#
# COMPACT_ATOMS: atom_id res chain seq x y z
N MET A 1 -21.13 5.71 -17.88
CA MET A 1 -20.98 4.31 -17.43
C MET A 1 -20.45 3.50 -18.61
N ASN A 2 -19.16 3.16 -18.59
CA ASN A 2 -18.59 2.07 -19.37
C ASN A 2 -17.74 1.26 -18.38
N SER A 3 -18.06 -0.03 -18.30
CA SER A 3 -17.50 -1.04 -17.40
C SER A 3 -16.78 -2.09 -18.24
N ASP A 4 -15.73 -1.71 -18.95
CA ASP A 4 -14.77 -2.66 -19.51
C ASP A 4 -13.57 -2.75 -18.57
N GLY A 5 -13.34 -3.91 -17.98
CA GLY A 5 -12.31 -4.21 -16.97
C GLY A 5 -10.84 -4.03 -17.43
N HIS A 6 -10.59 -3.19 -18.42
CA HIS A 6 -9.29 -2.85 -18.98
C HIS A 6 -8.59 -1.68 -18.26
N GLY A 7 -9.31 -0.89 -17.46
CA GLY A 7 -8.75 0.28 -16.77
C GLY A 7 -7.60 -0.05 -15.82
N GLY A 8 -7.76 -1.10 -14.99
CA GLY A 8 -6.76 -1.50 -14.00
C GLY A 8 -5.44 -2.02 -14.61
N MET A 9 -5.51 -2.82 -15.69
CA MET A 9 -4.31 -3.35 -16.36
C MET A 9 -3.44 -2.25 -17.00
N LYS A 10 -4.06 -1.21 -17.58
CA LYS A 10 -3.32 -0.08 -18.18
C LYS A 10 -2.60 0.76 -17.12
N GLY A 11 -3.15 0.85 -15.91
CA GLY A 11 -2.52 1.53 -14.78
C GLY A 11 -1.32 0.75 -14.23
N ALA A 12 -1.48 -0.55 -14.01
CA ALA A 12 -0.44 -1.41 -13.45
C ALA A 12 0.82 -1.51 -14.34
N GLN A 13 0.65 -1.60 -15.67
CA GLN A 13 1.78 -1.59 -16.61
C GLN A 13 2.66 -0.33 -16.50
N ARG A 14 2.09 0.80 -16.05
CA ARG A 14 2.87 2.05 -15.87
C ARG A 14 3.81 2.01 -14.68
N PHE A 15 3.70 1.01 -13.80
CA PHE A 15 4.60 0.78 -12.67
C PHE A 15 5.69 -0.24 -12.99
N GLU A 16 5.57 -1.00 -14.08
CA GLU A 16 6.56 -2.00 -14.45
C GLU A 16 7.92 -1.35 -14.72
N GLY A 17 8.97 -1.87 -14.07
CA GLY A 17 10.33 -1.34 -14.16
C GLY A 17 10.56 0.02 -13.49
N LYS A 18 9.55 0.62 -12.83
CA LYS A 18 9.69 1.91 -12.15
C LYS A 18 9.92 1.75 -10.66
N ARG A 19 10.82 2.58 -10.12
CA ARG A 19 11.07 2.65 -8.68
C ARG A 19 10.00 3.48 -7.98
N LEU A 20 9.25 2.86 -7.07
CA LEU A 20 8.31 3.54 -6.20
C LEU A 20 9.03 3.94 -4.90
N ILE A 21 9.08 5.25 -4.60
CA ILE A 21 9.60 5.76 -3.32
C ILE A 21 8.40 6.14 -2.46
N VAL A 22 8.19 5.38 -1.38
CA VAL A 22 7.06 5.56 -0.46
C VAL A 22 7.57 6.15 0.84
N LYS A 23 6.89 7.21 1.32
CA LYS A 23 7.12 7.74 2.67
C LYS A 23 6.12 7.08 3.61
N GLY A 24 6.60 6.70 4.79
CA GLY A 24 5.76 6.07 5.80
C GLY A 24 6.43 6.07 7.16
N THR A 25 5.66 5.64 8.15
CA THR A 25 6.07 5.49 9.53
C THR A 25 5.72 4.08 9.99
N VAL A 26 6.61 3.47 10.75
CA VAL A 26 6.40 2.15 11.35
C VAL A 26 6.51 2.29 12.87
N TRP A 27 5.53 1.71 13.57
CA TRP A 27 5.46 1.64 15.01
C TRP A 27 5.62 0.18 15.41
N ILE A 28 6.57 -0.09 16.29
CA ILE A 28 6.92 -1.43 16.73
C ILE A 28 6.80 -1.43 18.25
N ASP A 29 5.97 -2.32 18.78
CA ASP A 29 5.92 -2.60 20.21
C ASP A 29 6.72 -3.86 20.53
N TRP A 30 7.57 -3.77 21.54
CA TRP A 30 8.54 -4.79 21.90
C TRP A 30 8.30 -5.28 23.34
N GLU A 31 7.99 -6.56 23.48
CA GLU A 31 7.91 -7.23 24.76
C GLU A 31 9.29 -7.73 25.19
N ASN A 32 9.84 -7.10 26.23
CA ASN A 32 11.18 -7.41 26.71
C ASN A 32 11.29 -8.78 27.40
N VAL A 33 10.20 -9.28 28.01
CA VAL A 33 10.19 -10.55 28.76
C VAL A 33 10.51 -11.74 27.85
N ASN A 34 9.82 -11.83 26.70
CA ASN A 34 10.04 -12.90 25.72
C ASN A 34 10.93 -12.47 24.56
N ARG A 35 11.49 -11.24 24.61
CA ARG A 35 12.32 -10.64 23.56
C ARG A 35 11.68 -10.76 22.17
N ARG A 36 10.45 -10.27 22.02
CA ARG A 36 9.71 -10.35 20.75
C ARG A 36 8.91 -9.09 20.45
N VAL A 37 8.61 -8.88 19.17
CA VAL A 37 7.64 -7.87 18.72
C VAL A 37 6.24 -8.41 19.01
N VAL A 38 5.42 -7.63 19.71
CA VAL A 38 4.02 -7.98 20.01
C VAL A 38 3.03 -7.24 19.13
N TRP A 39 3.43 -6.08 18.61
CA TRP A 39 2.59 -5.27 17.75
C TRP A 39 3.42 -4.54 16.71
N LEU A 40 2.90 -4.51 15.49
CA LEU A 40 3.51 -3.80 14.36
C LEU A 40 2.41 -3.03 13.63
N VAL A 41 2.55 -1.71 13.57
CA VAL A 41 1.69 -0.86 12.76
C VAL A 41 2.54 -0.15 11.73
N SER A 42 2.15 -0.26 10.46
CA SER A 42 2.77 0.48 9.37
C SER A 42 1.75 1.41 8.74
N CYS A 43 2.14 2.67 8.57
CA CYS A 43 1.39 3.68 7.85
C CYS A 43 2.24 4.16 6.67
N SER A 44 1.67 4.21 5.47
CA SER A 44 2.41 4.59 4.27
C SER A 44 1.55 5.45 3.35
N ASP A 45 2.17 6.48 2.77
CA ASP A 45 1.53 7.38 1.80
C ASP A 45 1.73 6.84 0.37
N MET A 46 1.03 5.73 0.09
CA MET A 46 1.05 5.09 -1.22
C MET A 46 0.38 5.95 -2.30
N GLY A 47 -0.63 6.75 -1.95
CA GLY A 47 -1.32 7.62 -2.88
C GLY A 47 -0.40 8.66 -3.51
N THR A 48 0.37 9.38 -2.69
CA THR A 48 1.35 10.36 -3.19
C THR A 48 2.46 9.68 -3.98
N ALA A 49 2.92 8.51 -3.55
CA ALA A 49 3.96 7.77 -4.26
C ALA A 49 3.49 7.35 -5.66
N MET A 50 2.27 6.81 -5.78
CA MET A 50 1.68 6.40 -7.05
C MET A 50 1.40 7.59 -7.96
N LEU A 51 0.89 8.70 -7.41
CA LEU A 51 0.65 9.92 -8.16
C LEU A 51 1.91 10.45 -8.84
N ARG A 52 3.06 10.37 -8.16
CA ARG A 52 4.36 10.75 -8.75
C ARG A 52 4.76 9.90 -9.95
N VAL A 53 4.30 8.65 -10.02
CA VAL A 53 4.67 7.69 -11.06
C VAL A 53 3.73 7.77 -12.27
N VAL A 54 2.42 7.95 -12.05
CA VAL A 54 1.41 7.97 -13.13
C VAL A 54 0.94 9.37 -13.53
N GLY A 55 1.27 10.40 -12.73
CA GLY A 55 1.06 11.81 -13.05
C GLY A 55 -0.40 12.30 -13.04
N SER A 56 -1.37 11.45 -12.68
CA SER A 56 -2.79 11.82 -12.62
C SER A 56 -3.53 11.01 -11.54
N LEU A 57 -4.35 11.70 -10.74
CA LEU A 57 -5.19 11.07 -9.72
C LEU A 57 -6.19 10.08 -10.30
N GLU A 58 -6.69 10.31 -11.52
CA GLU A 58 -7.61 9.40 -12.22
C GLU A 58 -6.92 8.06 -12.52
N HIS A 59 -5.67 8.09 -12.95
CA HIS A 59 -4.88 6.87 -13.13
C HIS A 59 -4.53 6.20 -11.80
N VAL A 60 -4.35 6.98 -10.73
CA VAL A 60 -4.18 6.42 -9.38
C VAL A 60 -5.46 5.70 -8.94
N SER A 61 -6.65 6.28 -9.15
CA SER A 61 -7.91 5.61 -8.80
C SER A 61 -8.12 4.31 -9.56
N TYR A 62 -7.70 4.21 -10.83
CA TYR A 62 -7.76 2.94 -11.57
C TYR A 62 -6.81 1.86 -11.05
N VAL A 63 -5.69 2.24 -10.44
CA VAL A 63 -4.75 1.29 -9.81
C VAL A 63 -5.30 0.78 -8.48
N PHE A 64 -6.08 1.61 -7.78
CA PHE A 64 -6.75 1.26 -6.53
C PHE A 64 -8.17 0.70 -6.71
N ASP A 65 -8.73 0.74 -7.92
CA ASP A 65 -10.04 0.17 -8.22
C ASP A 65 -9.96 -1.36 -8.09
N GLY A 66 -10.62 -1.90 -7.05
CA GLY A 66 -10.52 -3.31 -6.65
C GLY A 66 -9.40 -3.65 -5.66
N ALA A 67 -8.58 -2.67 -5.26
CA ALA A 67 -7.62 -2.85 -4.17
C ALA A 67 -8.33 -2.66 -2.82
N LEU A 68 -8.50 -3.76 -2.07
CA LEU A 68 -9.05 -3.71 -0.72
C LEU A 68 -8.08 -2.97 0.20
N ASP A 69 -8.51 -1.79 0.64
CA ASP A 69 -8.06 -1.04 1.81
C ASP A 69 -6.57 -1.17 2.16
N PHE A 70 -5.75 -0.19 1.74
CA PHE A 70 -4.35 -0.06 2.19
C PHE A 70 -4.23 0.45 3.65
N ARG A 71 -5.32 0.46 4.42
CA ARG A 71 -5.27 0.76 5.86
C ARG A 71 -4.52 -0.33 6.61
N LEU A 72 -3.69 0.17 7.53
CA LEU A 72 -3.21 -0.46 8.76
C LEU A 72 -3.52 -1.96 8.82
N LYS A 73 -2.63 -2.79 8.25
CA LYS A 73 -2.62 -4.20 8.64
C LYS A 73 -2.12 -4.27 10.08
N GLU A 74 -3.07 -4.29 11.00
CA GLU A 74 -2.81 -4.57 12.40
C GLU A 74 -2.42 -6.04 12.52
N HIS A 75 -1.13 -6.32 12.39
CA HIS A 75 -0.60 -7.67 12.60
C HIS A 75 -0.45 -7.90 14.11
N ASN A 76 -1.47 -8.53 14.72
CA ASN A 76 -1.32 -9.14 16.04
C ASN A 76 -0.37 -10.34 15.88
N VAL A 77 0.83 -10.26 16.44
CA VAL A 77 1.89 -11.28 16.29
C VAL A 77 1.62 -12.53 17.16
N TYR A 78 0.37 -12.76 17.57
CA TYR A 78 -0.03 -13.92 18.39
C TYR A 78 -0.29 -15.21 17.58
N GLN A 79 -0.06 -15.21 16.27
CA GLN A 79 -0.06 -16.43 15.46
C GLN A 79 1.35 -16.71 14.93
N ILE A 80 2.12 -17.46 15.72
CA ILE A 80 3.22 -18.32 15.25
C ILE A 80 2.94 -19.70 15.83
#